data_AF-A0A9Q8LIE8-F1
#
_entry.id   AF-A0A9Q8LIE8-F1
#
_cell.length_a   1.000
_cell.length_b   1.000
_cell.length_c   1.000
_cell.angle_alpha   90.00
_cell.angle_beta   90.00
_cell.angle_gamma   90.00
#
_symmetry.space_group_name_H-M   'P 1'
#
loop_
_entity.id
_entity.type
_entity.pdbx_description
1 polymer ?
#
loop_
_entity_poly.entity_id
_entity_poly.type
_entity_poly.pdbx_seq_one_letter_code
_entity_poly.pdbx_strand_id
1 'polypeptide(L)'
;MAPAIVHLPNRQTLSVTPVFGGLYFKANDLSAHRSVFPPGWTIILNSEDDDDDDDDDDHKPLPGAATTHDTSADRSATEGVPKARHIHRFKRPTLRNDHLFISSISNPASNDFRPATSPTRQIAMMLWATLYWYFHQQEPEPQLRNATSESTPDAGKPKGEWRININREGIFTSKHLLPKMERMGLIASEDSTVGLDPEDGTKNQSEGWTQMFVSRRSFWQLDPRVYLFTLAPLQTNSPYPAMSPAGSRPASPVRNSQIHEERSSTPLGLQATAQSALGAGHRASTPPGPFHSSSHLPTFYPPPPCQYTSTNNMRHPIRPKPPRQGETFYTRYVPSLGQYLSFRVASLSKRPIVYRGPFSQHDGADPMQSGRDISRATASYSAPKVPTIGDLTVEERDSDTARMTDVEILHKWMNDPRVSHSWGEQGPIEHQEQFLKHGLTSRHSMPVIGCFDGKPFGFFEIYWVKEDRLAQYLGGEVADWDRGLHVLVGEQDFRGPHRIKVWLNALLHFCWLSDSRTNVVMMEPRVDNVKLRKYCEQVGFYREREVSLPHKQSNLMKIRREAWEAPAL
;
A
#
# COMPACT_ATOMS: atom_id res chain seq x y z
N MET A 1 -31.68 20.41 0.36
CA MET A 1 -31.70 19.13 -0.38
C MET A 1 -30.57 19.13 -1.39
N ALA A 2 -29.93 17.99 -1.58
CA ALA A 2 -29.02 17.74 -2.69
C ALA A 2 -29.60 18.22 -4.03
N PRO A 3 -28.77 18.73 -4.97
CA PRO A 3 -29.24 18.92 -6.32
C PRO A 3 -29.54 17.56 -6.96
N ALA A 4 -30.73 17.41 -7.53
CA ALA A 4 -31.10 16.24 -8.34
C ALA A 4 -30.33 16.18 -9.67
N ILE A 5 -29.75 17.31 -10.09
CA ILE A 5 -28.91 17.43 -11.29
C ILE A 5 -27.56 18.01 -10.90
N VAL A 6 -26.49 17.28 -11.18
CA VAL A 6 -25.11 17.69 -10.92
C VAL A 6 -24.52 18.30 -12.17
N HIS A 7 -23.96 19.50 -12.05
CA HIS A 7 -23.20 20.15 -13.12
C HIS A 7 -21.70 20.01 -12.84
N LEU A 8 -21.02 19.19 -13.63
CA LEU A 8 -19.59 18.95 -13.48
C LEU A 8 -18.77 20.06 -14.17
N PRO A 9 -17.51 20.32 -13.74
CA PRO A 9 -16.65 21.34 -14.32
C PRO A 9 -16.42 21.22 -15.85
N ASN A 10 -16.53 20.01 -16.40
CA ASN A 10 -16.41 19.75 -17.83
C ASN A 10 -17.73 19.94 -18.61
N ARG A 11 -18.73 20.59 -18.01
CA ARG A 11 -20.09 20.85 -18.52
C ARG A 11 -20.99 19.62 -18.68
N GLN A 12 -20.52 18.44 -18.29
CA GLN A 12 -21.38 17.25 -18.26
C GLN A 12 -22.37 17.36 -17.11
N THR A 13 -23.56 16.80 -17.33
CA THR A 13 -24.60 16.77 -16.32
C THR A 13 -24.99 15.34 -15.97
N LEU A 14 -25.19 15.10 -14.68
CA LEU A 14 -25.64 13.82 -14.14
C LEU A 14 -26.96 14.02 -13.41
N SER A 15 -27.93 13.13 -13.62
CA SER A 15 -29.13 13.07 -12.78
C SER A 15 -28.92 12.09 -11.64
N VAL A 16 -29.33 12.47 -10.42
CA VAL A 16 -29.21 11.65 -9.21
C VAL A 16 -30.60 11.32 -8.70
N THR A 17 -30.94 10.03 -8.66
CA THR A 17 -32.26 9.54 -8.24
C THR A 17 -32.13 8.52 -7.11
N PRO A 18 -32.95 8.60 -6.04
CA PRO A 18 -32.98 7.58 -5.00
C PRO A 18 -33.36 6.20 -5.54
N VAL A 19 -32.69 5.16 -5.04
CA VAL A 19 -33.00 3.75 -5.30
C VAL A 19 -32.97 2.94 -4.00
N PHE A 20 -33.35 1.67 -4.04
CA PHE A 20 -33.31 0.81 -2.86
C PHE A 20 -31.88 0.75 -2.29
N GLY A 21 -31.73 1.19 -1.03
CA GLY A 21 -30.45 1.19 -0.32
C GLY A 21 -29.44 2.27 -0.75
N GLY A 22 -29.77 3.19 -1.67
CA GLY A 22 -28.79 4.19 -2.11
C GLY A 22 -29.24 5.15 -3.20
N LEU A 23 -28.33 5.51 -4.10
CA LEU A 23 -28.53 6.52 -5.14
C LEU A 23 -28.08 6.00 -6.51
N TYR A 24 -28.83 6.33 -7.55
CA TYR A 24 -28.48 6.06 -8.93
C TYR A 24 -28.06 7.34 -9.64
N PHE A 25 -26.89 7.31 -10.25
CA PHE A 25 -26.33 8.38 -11.07
C PHE A 25 -26.52 8.01 -12.54
N LYS A 26 -27.13 8.91 -13.32
CA LYS A 26 -27.37 8.75 -14.75
C LYS A 26 -26.69 9.86 -15.53
N ALA A 27 -25.93 9.53 -16.56
CA ALA A 27 -25.38 10.52 -17.48
C ALA A 27 -26.49 11.08 -18.39
N ASN A 28 -26.64 12.41 -18.44
CA ASN A 28 -27.71 13.05 -19.22
C ASN A 28 -27.30 13.29 -20.68
N ASP A 29 -26.02 13.49 -20.97
CA ASP A 29 -25.50 13.65 -22.33
C ASP A 29 -25.13 12.28 -22.91
N LEU A 30 -26.13 11.63 -23.52
CA LEU A 30 -26.00 10.34 -24.21
C LEU A 30 -25.68 10.50 -25.70
N SER A 31 -24.86 11.49 -26.08
CA SER A 31 -24.21 11.45 -27.40
C SER A 31 -23.30 10.20 -27.44
N ALA A 32 -23.88 9.07 -27.85
CA ALA A 32 -23.44 7.69 -27.57
C ALA A 32 -21.99 7.37 -28.02
N HIS A 33 -21.39 8.21 -28.86
CA HIS A 33 -20.03 8.04 -29.36
C HIS A 33 -18.97 8.90 -28.64
N ARG A 34 -19.34 9.76 -27.68
CA ARG A 34 -18.41 10.63 -26.93
C ARG A 34 -18.64 10.70 -25.42
N SER A 35 -19.61 9.95 -24.86
CA SER A 35 -19.85 9.96 -23.41
C SER A 35 -18.62 9.48 -22.66
N VAL A 36 -18.19 10.32 -21.71
CA VAL A 36 -17.05 10.06 -20.83
C VAL A 36 -17.45 9.10 -19.71
N PHE A 37 -18.72 9.16 -19.28
CA PHE A 37 -19.29 8.32 -18.23
C PHE A 37 -19.99 7.08 -18.80
N PRO A 38 -20.07 5.96 -18.04
CA PRO A 38 -21.02 4.91 -18.34
C PRO A 38 -22.46 5.46 -18.26
N PRO A 39 -23.46 4.82 -18.90
CA PRO A 39 -24.85 5.28 -18.90
C PRO A 39 -25.41 5.58 -17.50
N GLY A 40 -24.98 4.81 -16.51
CA GLY A 40 -25.22 5.12 -15.10
C GLY A 40 -24.51 4.15 -14.15
N TRP A 41 -24.59 4.45 -12.86
CA TRP A 41 -24.05 3.61 -11.78
C TRP A 41 -24.85 3.80 -10.51
N THR A 42 -24.86 2.75 -9.68
CA THR A 42 -25.54 2.75 -8.38
C THR A 42 -24.51 2.79 -7.27
N ILE A 43 -24.76 3.64 -6.28
CA ILE A 43 -24.01 3.70 -5.03
C ILE A 43 -24.90 3.28 -3.87
N ILE A 44 -24.27 2.75 -2.81
CA ILE A 44 -24.86 2.61 -1.49
C ILE A 44 -24.23 3.67 -0.60
N LEU A 45 -25.07 4.43 0.10
CA LEU A 45 -24.66 5.52 0.98
C LEU A 45 -25.46 5.41 2.27
N ASN A 46 -24.75 5.17 3.36
CA ASN A 46 -25.32 4.91 4.68
C ASN A 46 -24.60 5.76 5.72
N SER A 47 -25.22 5.92 6.88
CA SER A 47 -24.61 6.59 8.04
C SER A 47 -24.60 5.63 9.23
N GLU A 48 -23.55 5.68 10.03
CA GLU A 48 -23.41 4.97 11.31
C GLU A 48 -23.76 5.93 12.45
N ASP A 49 -24.50 5.42 13.45
CA ASP A 49 -24.78 6.17 14.69
C ASP A 49 -23.52 6.26 15.56
N ASP A 50 -23.34 7.35 16.31
CA ASP A 50 -22.23 7.45 17.26
C ASP A 50 -22.49 6.48 18.43
N ASP A 51 -21.48 5.70 18.83
CA ASP A 51 -21.56 4.69 19.92
C ASP A 51 -21.99 5.30 21.30
N ASP A 52 -22.07 6.63 21.40
CA ASP A 52 -22.39 7.41 22.60
C ASP A 52 -23.84 7.98 22.61
N ASP A 53 -24.64 7.82 21.55
CA ASP A 53 -25.97 8.46 21.44
C ASP A 53 -27.16 7.59 21.94
N ASP A 54 -26.90 6.43 22.56
CA ASP A 54 -27.93 5.44 22.93
C ASP A 54 -28.42 5.50 24.39
N ASP A 55 -28.20 6.60 25.13
CA ASP A 55 -28.73 6.75 26.50
C ASP A 55 -29.98 7.66 26.61
N ASP A 56 -30.46 8.28 25.53
CA ASP A 56 -31.65 9.13 25.56
C ASP A 56 -32.56 8.93 24.32
N ASP A 57 -33.33 7.84 24.27
CA ASP A 57 -34.81 7.96 24.16
C ASP A 57 -35.55 6.60 24.17
N ASP A 58 -36.70 6.61 24.86
CA ASP A 58 -37.84 5.70 24.72
C ASP A 58 -37.72 4.21 25.13
N HIS A 59 -37.75 3.96 26.45
CA HIS A 59 -38.73 3.05 27.05
C HIS A 59 -38.93 3.35 28.55
N LYS A 60 -39.85 4.27 28.87
CA LYS A 60 -40.48 4.30 30.21
C LYS A 60 -41.48 3.15 30.34
N PRO A 61 -41.32 2.19 31.26
CA PRO A 61 -42.41 1.29 31.62
C PRO A 61 -43.38 2.02 32.55
N LEU A 62 -44.68 1.89 32.26
CA LEU A 62 -45.78 2.40 33.08
C LEU A 62 -45.71 1.88 34.53
N PRO A 63 -46.12 2.68 35.54
CA PRO A 63 -46.12 2.26 36.93
C PRO A 63 -47.37 1.43 37.25
N GLY A 64 -47.17 0.16 37.62
CA GLY A 64 -48.24 -0.61 38.28
C GLY A 64 -48.16 -2.13 38.11
N ALA A 65 -47.40 -2.80 38.99
CA ALA A 65 -47.76 -4.07 39.62
C ALA A 65 -46.66 -4.48 40.61
N ALA A 66 -47.06 -4.91 41.80
CA ALA A 66 -46.21 -5.12 42.96
C ALA A 66 -45.63 -6.54 43.05
N THR A 67 -44.49 -6.65 43.76
CA THR A 67 -43.91 -7.82 44.49
C THR A 67 -43.40 -8.99 43.63
N THR A 68 -42.25 -9.65 43.87
CA THR A 68 -41.52 -10.01 45.12
C THR A 68 -40.00 -10.16 44.90
N HIS A 69 -39.24 -10.06 45.99
CA HIS A 69 -37.82 -10.42 46.18
C HIS A 69 -37.39 -11.77 45.58
N ASP A 70 -36.18 -11.86 45.02
CA ASP A 70 -35.12 -12.67 45.65
C ASP A 70 -33.70 -12.36 45.16
N THR A 71 -32.75 -12.51 46.08
CA THR A 71 -31.32 -12.21 46.00
C THR A 71 -30.49 -13.32 45.35
N SER A 72 -29.44 -12.97 44.60
CA SER A 72 -28.06 -13.46 44.82
C SER A 72 -27.11 -13.05 43.69
N ALA A 73 -25.86 -12.82 44.09
CA ALA A 73 -24.76 -12.35 43.28
C ALA A 73 -24.25 -13.40 42.30
N ASP A 74 -23.86 -12.98 41.10
CA ASP A 74 -22.60 -13.43 40.51
C ASP A 74 -22.05 -12.37 39.53
N ARG A 75 -20.91 -11.77 39.90
CA ARG A 75 -20.15 -10.86 39.03
C ARG A 75 -19.13 -11.71 38.28
N SER A 76 -19.53 -12.26 37.14
CA SER A 76 -18.58 -12.78 36.15
C SER A 76 -18.34 -11.73 35.07
N ALA A 77 -17.10 -11.26 34.99
CA ALA A 77 -16.61 -10.44 33.89
C ALA A 77 -16.57 -11.29 32.63
N THR A 78 -17.56 -11.11 31.75
CA THR A 78 -17.56 -11.67 30.41
C THR A 78 -16.98 -10.65 29.42
N GLU A 79 -15.97 -11.12 28.70
CA GLU A 79 -15.24 -10.41 27.66
C GLU A 79 -16.20 -9.75 26.65
N GLY A 80 -15.95 -8.47 26.36
CA GLY A 80 -16.80 -7.63 25.52
C GLY A 80 -16.96 -8.16 24.10
N VAL A 81 -18.15 -8.66 23.80
CA VAL A 81 -18.62 -8.80 22.42
C VAL A 81 -18.77 -7.37 21.86
N PRO A 82 -18.17 -7.02 20.70
CA PRO A 82 -18.35 -5.70 20.12
C PRO A 82 -19.85 -5.50 19.82
N LYS A 83 -20.45 -4.44 20.37
CA LYS A 83 -21.83 -4.04 20.07
C LYS A 83 -21.99 -3.91 18.55
N ALA A 84 -23.12 -4.40 18.02
CA ALA A 84 -23.38 -4.36 16.59
C ALA A 84 -23.58 -2.90 16.14
N ARG A 85 -22.69 -2.43 15.25
CA ARG A 85 -22.72 -1.08 14.68
C ARG A 85 -24.06 -0.84 13.99
N HIS A 86 -24.82 0.15 14.45
CA HIS A 86 -26.14 0.44 13.90
C HIS A 86 -25.98 1.31 12.64
N ILE A 87 -26.18 0.69 11.47
CA ILE A 87 -26.09 1.37 10.17
C ILE A 87 -27.49 1.70 9.69
N HIS A 88 -27.74 2.98 9.42
CA HIS A 88 -29.04 3.45 8.94
C HIS A 88 -28.94 4.14 7.57
N ARG A 89 -30.11 4.33 6.95
CA ARG A 89 -30.22 4.97 5.64
C ARG A 89 -29.77 6.42 5.71
N PHE A 90 -28.87 6.83 4.81
CA PHE A 90 -28.43 8.22 4.69
C PHE A 90 -29.60 9.20 4.53
N LYS A 91 -29.67 10.21 5.41
CA LYS A 91 -30.64 11.32 5.37
C LYS A 91 -29.97 12.65 5.09
N ARG A 92 -28.89 12.94 5.83
CA ARG A 92 -28.05 14.13 5.75
C ARG A 92 -26.60 13.74 6.00
N PRO A 93 -25.61 14.51 5.53
CA PRO A 93 -24.22 14.23 5.84
C PRO A 93 -23.94 14.23 7.34
N THR A 94 -23.09 13.31 7.76
CA THR A 94 -22.44 13.32 9.07
C THR A 94 -21.01 13.83 8.93
N LEU A 95 -20.38 14.19 10.05
CA LEU A 95 -19.02 14.71 10.02
C LEU A 95 -18.00 13.62 9.63
N ARG A 96 -18.17 12.37 10.10
CA ARG A 96 -17.20 11.27 9.91
C ARG A 96 -17.79 9.86 9.73
N ASN A 97 -19.10 9.70 9.82
CA ASN A 97 -19.76 8.38 9.96
C ASN A 97 -20.52 7.97 8.71
N ASP A 98 -20.32 8.67 7.59
CA ASP A 98 -20.92 8.31 6.32
C ASP A 98 -20.05 7.29 5.59
N HIS A 99 -20.69 6.26 5.05
CA HIS A 99 -20.06 5.16 4.34
C HIS A 99 -20.57 5.04 2.92
N LEU A 100 -19.65 4.92 1.96
CA LEU A 100 -19.93 4.89 0.54
C LEU A 100 -19.23 3.71 -0.16
N PHE A 101 -19.96 3.02 -1.04
CA PHE A 101 -19.37 2.20 -2.07
C PHE A 101 -20.20 2.20 -3.36
N ILE A 102 -19.56 1.86 -4.49
CA ILE A 102 -20.26 1.68 -5.77
C ILE A 102 -20.69 0.21 -5.87
N SER A 103 -22.01 -0.02 -5.91
CA SER A 103 -22.57 -1.38 -5.93
C SER A 103 -22.59 -1.97 -7.33
N SER A 104 -22.95 -1.19 -8.34
CA SER A 104 -23.04 -1.66 -9.73
C SER A 104 -22.84 -0.56 -10.77
N ILE A 105 -22.48 -0.97 -11.99
CA ILE A 105 -22.30 -0.10 -13.15
C ILE A 105 -23.28 -0.57 -14.23
N SER A 106 -24.08 0.35 -14.78
CA SER A 106 -24.96 0.05 -15.91
C SER A 106 -24.14 -0.04 -17.20
N ASN A 107 -24.02 -1.24 -17.76
CA ASN A 107 -23.39 -1.46 -19.06
C ASN A 107 -24.47 -1.75 -20.11
N PRO A 108 -24.49 -1.02 -21.25
CA PRO A 108 -25.44 -1.29 -22.33
C PRO A 108 -25.11 -2.62 -23.03
N ALA A 109 -26.12 -3.24 -23.64
CA ALA A 109 -25.93 -4.49 -24.39
C ALA A 109 -24.91 -4.29 -25.53
N SER A 110 -23.93 -5.20 -25.57
CA SER A 110 -22.71 -5.09 -26.37
C SER A 110 -23.00 -5.09 -27.87
N ASN A 111 -22.86 -3.91 -28.50
CA ASN A 111 -22.42 -3.71 -29.90
C ASN A 111 -22.07 -2.22 -30.15
N ASP A 112 -22.67 -1.29 -29.40
CA ASP A 112 -22.48 0.16 -29.62
C ASP A 112 -21.41 0.82 -28.73
N PHE A 113 -20.92 0.12 -27.69
CA PHE A 113 -20.00 0.67 -26.70
C PHE A 113 -18.72 -0.15 -26.60
N ARG A 114 -17.57 0.50 -26.79
CA ARG A 114 -16.26 -0.10 -26.52
C ARG A 114 -16.00 -0.08 -25.00
N PRO A 115 -15.44 -1.16 -24.42
CA PRO A 115 -15.04 -1.14 -23.02
C PRO A 115 -13.99 -0.06 -22.79
N ALA A 116 -14.00 0.56 -21.61
CA ALA A 116 -13.04 1.60 -21.26
C ALA A 116 -11.60 1.07 -21.38
N THR A 117 -10.72 1.86 -22.01
CA THR A 117 -9.29 1.53 -22.15
C THR A 117 -8.61 1.35 -20.79
N SER A 118 -9.13 1.99 -19.73
CA SER A 118 -8.70 1.78 -18.35
C SER A 118 -9.90 1.70 -17.40
N PRO A 119 -10.34 0.49 -16.99
CA PRO A 119 -11.43 0.32 -16.05
C PRO A 119 -11.19 1.04 -14.71
N THR A 120 -9.96 1.03 -14.20
CA THR A 120 -9.60 1.75 -12.96
C THR A 120 -9.86 3.25 -13.06
N ARG A 121 -9.49 3.88 -14.18
CA ARG A 121 -9.70 5.32 -14.34
C ARG A 121 -11.18 5.68 -14.50
N GLN A 122 -11.96 4.84 -15.18
CA GLN A 122 -13.41 4.99 -15.26
C GLN A 122 -14.06 4.95 -13.87
N ILE A 123 -13.65 4.00 -13.02
CA ILE A 123 -14.15 3.90 -11.64
C ILE A 123 -13.72 5.11 -10.80
N ALA A 124 -12.47 5.57 -10.94
CA ALA A 124 -11.98 6.77 -10.24
C ALA A 124 -12.79 8.02 -10.61
N MET A 125 -13.14 8.16 -11.89
CA MET A 125 -13.98 9.24 -12.38
C MET A 125 -15.42 9.17 -11.86
N MET A 126 -16.02 7.97 -11.81
CA MET A 126 -17.34 7.76 -11.20
C MET A 126 -17.35 8.13 -9.71
N LEU A 127 -16.31 7.70 -8.98
CA LEU A 127 -16.16 8.03 -7.56
C LEU A 127 -15.96 9.54 -7.39
N TRP A 128 -15.12 10.18 -8.20
CA TRP A 128 -14.93 11.63 -8.17
C TRP A 128 -16.24 12.40 -8.39
N ALA A 129 -17.04 12.01 -9.40
CA ALA A 129 -18.32 12.65 -9.68
C ALA A 129 -19.36 12.42 -8.55
N THR A 130 -19.31 11.24 -7.92
CA THR A 130 -20.13 10.92 -6.75
C THR A 130 -19.76 11.80 -5.55
N LEU A 131 -18.46 11.94 -5.27
CA LEU A 131 -17.93 12.80 -4.20
C LEU A 131 -18.21 14.28 -4.47
N TYR A 132 -18.18 14.70 -5.73
CA TYR A 132 -18.59 16.04 -6.13
C TYR A 132 -20.03 16.30 -5.69
N TRP A 133 -20.98 15.41 -5.97
CA TRP A 133 -22.35 15.54 -5.49
C TRP A 133 -22.45 15.53 -3.95
N TYR A 134 -21.70 14.65 -3.28
CA TYR A 134 -21.74 14.51 -1.82
C TYR A 134 -21.22 15.77 -1.12
N PHE A 135 -20.11 16.35 -1.55
CA PHE A 135 -19.57 17.57 -0.93
C PHE A 135 -20.30 18.87 -1.33
N HIS A 136 -21.31 18.78 -2.19
CA HIS A 136 -22.29 19.85 -2.42
C HIS A 136 -23.51 19.77 -1.48
N GLN A 137 -23.62 18.72 -0.65
CA GLN A 137 -24.62 18.68 0.40
C GLN A 137 -24.40 19.81 1.43
N GLN A 138 -25.41 20.07 2.26
CA GLN A 138 -25.26 20.98 3.38
C GLN A 138 -24.18 20.44 4.34
N GLU A 139 -23.18 21.27 4.62
CA GLU A 139 -22.08 20.93 5.52
C GLU A 139 -22.60 20.60 6.92
N PRO A 140 -22.19 19.45 7.51
CA PRO A 140 -22.53 19.11 8.89
C PRO A 140 -21.84 20.06 9.88
N GLU A 141 -22.31 20.09 11.12
CA GLU A 141 -21.65 20.86 12.18
C GLU A 141 -20.18 20.41 12.33
N PRO A 142 -19.21 21.34 12.30
CA PRO A 142 -17.80 20.99 12.35
C PRO A 142 -17.33 20.57 13.75
N GLN A 143 -18.11 20.81 14.80
CA GLN A 143 -17.74 20.48 16.17
C GLN A 143 -17.68 18.96 16.37
N LEU A 144 -16.54 18.47 16.85
CA LEU A 144 -16.41 17.11 17.35
C LEU A 144 -17.08 17.03 18.72
N ARG A 145 -17.95 16.05 18.89
CA ARG A 145 -18.55 15.69 20.16
C ARG A 145 -17.89 14.39 20.61
N ASN A 146 -17.20 14.44 21.74
CA ASN A 146 -16.60 13.27 22.36
C ASN A 146 -16.59 13.45 23.88
N ALA A 147 -16.47 12.37 24.63
CA ALA A 147 -16.47 12.40 26.10
C ALA A 147 -15.47 13.44 26.68
N THR A 148 -14.31 13.63 26.03
CA THR A 148 -13.29 14.59 26.49
C THR A 148 -13.65 16.06 26.30
N SER A 149 -14.61 16.37 25.44
CA SER A 149 -15.06 17.74 25.13
C SER A 149 -16.53 17.99 25.51
N GLU A 150 -17.15 17.05 26.24
CA GLU A 150 -18.55 17.13 26.66
C GLU A 150 -18.85 18.41 27.44
N SER A 151 -17.98 18.75 28.40
CA SER A 151 -18.09 19.97 29.22
C SER A 151 -17.63 21.25 28.51
N THR A 152 -17.09 21.14 27.29
CA THR A 152 -16.62 22.30 26.52
C THR A 152 -17.80 22.96 25.81
N PRO A 153 -18.02 24.28 25.95
CA PRO A 153 -19.06 24.97 25.19
C PRO A 153 -18.90 24.77 23.68
N ASP A 154 -19.99 24.69 22.92
CA ASP A 154 -19.95 24.36 21.47
C ASP A 154 -19.05 25.27 20.64
N ALA A 155 -18.91 26.55 21.02
CA ALA A 155 -18.00 27.49 20.36
C ALA A 155 -16.51 27.15 20.58
N GLY A 156 -16.19 26.47 21.68
CA GLY A 156 -14.84 26.04 22.05
C GLY A 156 -14.52 24.59 21.72
N LYS A 157 -15.51 23.79 21.29
CA LYS A 157 -15.29 22.38 20.92
C LYS A 157 -14.30 22.26 19.74
N PRO A 158 -13.44 21.23 19.74
CA PRO A 158 -12.50 21.01 18.64
C PRO A 158 -13.26 20.79 17.33
N LYS A 159 -12.72 21.32 16.23
CA LYS A 159 -13.33 21.18 14.91
C LYS A 159 -12.74 19.99 14.16
N GLY A 160 -13.61 19.12 13.64
CA GLY A 160 -13.26 17.99 12.80
C GLY A 160 -13.29 18.35 11.32
N GLU A 161 -12.68 17.49 10.50
CA GLU A 161 -12.83 17.54 9.06
C GLU A 161 -14.04 16.70 8.62
N TRP A 162 -14.88 17.27 7.77
CA TRP A 162 -15.95 16.54 7.09
C TRP A 162 -15.35 15.52 6.12
N ARG A 163 -15.51 14.24 6.45
CA ARG A 163 -14.99 13.10 5.67
C ARG A 163 -16.05 12.02 5.48
N ILE A 164 -15.90 11.27 4.39
CA ILE A 164 -16.71 10.11 4.05
C ILE A 164 -15.81 8.87 3.92
N ASN A 165 -16.26 7.75 4.48
CA ASN A 165 -15.56 6.47 4.43
C ASN A 165 -15.87 5.75 3.11
N ILE A 166 -14.85 5.16 2.49
CA ILE A 166 -14.95 4.38 1.27
C ILE A 166 -14.82 2.91 1.61
N ASN A 167 -15.93 2.19 1.58
CA ASN A 167 -15.96 0.78 1.97
C ASN A 167 -15.44 -0.11 0.85
N ARG A 168 -14.72 -1.17 1.22
CA ARG A 168 -14.23 -2.21 0.31
C ARG A 168 -15.34 -3.20 -0.06
N GLU A 169 -16.40 -2.69 -0.67
CA GLU A 169 -17.59 -3.44 -1.06
C GLU A 169 -17.95 -3.20 -2.53
N GLY A 170 -18.85 -4.01 -3.07
CA GLY A 170 -19.25 -3.94 -4.48
C GLY A 170 -18.05 -4.03 -5.42
N ILE A 171 -17.87 -3.03 -6.28
CA ILE A 171 -16.76 -3.00 -7.24
C ILE A 171 -15.38 -2.74 -6.60
N PHE A 172 -15.33 -2.26 -5.36
CA PHE A 172 -14.09 -1.94 -4.64
C PHE A 172 -13.39 -3.17 -4.02
N THR A 173 -13.98 -4.35 -4.16
CA THR A 173 -13.42 -5.63 -3.66
C THR A 173 -12.12 -6.06 -4.37
N SER A 174 -11.87 -5.53 -5.59
CA SER A 174 -10.70 -5.87 -6.41
C SER A 174 -9.36 -5.51 -5.72
N LYS A 175 -8.41 -6.46 -5.75
CA LYS A 175 -7.12 -6.41 -5.05
C LYS A 175 -6.26 -5.17 -5.34
N HIS A 176 -6.36 -4.62 -6.55
CA HIS A 176 -5.48 -3.56 -7.02
C HIS A 176 -6.20 -2.22 -7.23
N LEU A 177 -7.50 -2.14 -6.92
CA LEU A 177 -8.29 -0.94 -7.22
C LEU A 177 -8.03 0.17 -6.21
N LEU A 178 -8.26 -0.08 -4.91
CA LEU A 178 -8.04 0.91 -3.85
C LEU A 178 -6.58 1.41 -3.78
N PRO A 179 -5.54 0.54 -3.87
CA PRO A 179 -4.15 1.03 -3.92
C PRO A 179 -3.87 1.96 -5.12
N LYS A 180 -4.51 1.73 -6.27
CA LYS A 180 -4.39 2.62 -7.43
C LYS A 180 -5.14 3.94 -7.20
N MET A 181 -6.30 3.91 -6.54
CA MET A 181 -7.06 5.12 -6.21
C MET A 181 -6.34 6.00 -5.19
N GLU A 182 -5.68 5.38 -4.20
CA GLU A 182 -4.80 6.07 -3.25
C GLU A 182 -3.61 6.71 -3.96
N ARG A 183 -2.95 5.99 -4.87
CA ARG A 183 -1.88 6.54 -5.71
C ARG A 183 -2.34 7.67 -6.63
N MET A 184 -3.60 7.65 -7.04
CA MET A 184 -4.23 8.75 -7.79
C MET A 184 -4.57 9.95 -6.90
N GLY A 185 -4.43 9.84 -5.58
CA GLY A 185 -4.75 10.89 -4.61
C GLY A 185 -6.23 11.04 -4.29
N LEU A 186 -7.10 10.16 -4.80
CA LEU A 186 -8.55 10.29 -4.65
C LEU A 186 -9.05 9.86 -3.27
N ILE A 187 -8.40 8.85 -2.69
CA ILE A 187 -8.69 8.31 -1.36
C ILE A 187 -7.42 8.34 -0.50
N ALA A 188 -7.59 8.37 0.81
CA ALA A 188 -6.50 8.33 1.79
C ALA A 188 -6.77 7.28 2.87
N SER A 189 -5.71 6.82 3.54
CA SER A 189 -5.79 6.03 4.77
C SER A 189 -4.90 6.65 5.84
N GLU A 190 -5.31 6.57 7.10
CA GLU A 190 -4.47 6.89 8.25
C GLU A 190 -3.60 5.70 8.70
N ASP A 191 -3.82 4.52 8.13
CA ASP A 191 -2.97 3.35 8.35
C ASP A 191 -1.75 3.37 7.41
N SER A 192 -0.59 3.57 8.02
CA SER A 192 0.71 3.58 7.38
C SER A 192 1.60 2.41 7.80
N THR A 193 1.00 1.34 8.32
CA THR A 193 1.72 0.10 8.63
C THR A 193 1.93 -0.75 7.38
N VAL A 194 2.95 -1.62 7.40
CA VAL A 194 3.10 -2.69 6.40
C VAL A 194 2.00 -3.74 6.60
N GLY A 195 1.69 -4.07 7.85
CA GLY A 195 0.75 -5.11 8.24
C GLY A 195 1.41 -6.46 8.50
N LEU A 196 0.70 -7.33 9.22
CA LEU A 196 1.23 -8.63 9.65
C LEU A 196 1.03 -9.76 8.63
N ASP A 197 0.04 -9.65 7.74
CA ASP A 197 -0.23 -10.67 6.72
C ASP A 197 0.88 -10.65 5.64
N PRO A 198 1.76 -11.68 5.55
CA PRO A 198 2.76 -11.77 4.50
C PRO A 198 2.15 -11.95 3.11
N GLU A 199 0.92 -12.46 3.09
CA GLU A 199 0.14 -12.69 1.89
C GLU A 199 -0.74 -11.48 1.53
N ASP A 200 -0.74 -10.40 2.34
CA ASP A 200 -1.54 -9.17 2.28
C ASP A 200 -2.47 -9.09 1.05
N GLY A 201 -3.60 -9.80 1.15
CA GLY A 201 -4.64 -9.87 0.12
C GLY A 201 -4.63 -11.08 -0.84
N THR A 202 -3.81 -12.13 -0.64
CA THR A 202 -3.98 -13.43 -1.35
C THR A 202 -4.94 -14.38 -0.66
N LYS A 203 -4.97 -14.41 0.68
CA LYS A 203 -5.95 -15.18 1.48
C LYS A 203 -6.84 -14.32 2.36
N ASN A 204 -6.28 -13.41 3.16
CA ASN A 204 -7.06 -12.49 4.00
C ASN A 204 -7.26 -11.16 3.26
N GLN A 205 -8.44 -11.01 2.64
CA GLN A 205 -8.79 -9.89 1.77
C GLN A 205 -9.12 -8.60 2.53
N SER A 206 -8.94 -8.57 3.86
CA SER A 206 -9.64 -7.68 4.79
C SER A 206 -8.78 -6.73 5.62
N GLU A 207 -7.46 -6.67 5.49
CA GLU A 207 -6.65 -5.86 6.43
C GLU A 207 -6.00 -4.62 5.82
N GLY A 208 -5.41 -4.69 4.62
CA GLY A 208 -4.58 -3.59 4.12
C GLY A 208 -5.29 -2.28 3.70
N TRP A 209 -6.58 -2.31 3.33
CA TRP A 209 -7.31 -1.13 2.81
C TRP A 209 -8.78 -1.15 3.22
N THR A 210 -9.07 -1.19 4.52
CA THR A 210 -10.44 -1.17 5.05
C THR A 210 -10.89 0.20 5.51
N GLN A 211 -9.97 0.99 6.06
CA GLN A 211 -10.24 2.33 6.59
C GLN A 211 -9.76 3.38 5.59
N MET A 212 -10.46 3.44 4.45
CA MET A 212 -10.22 4.46 3.43
C MET A 212 -11.23 5.58 3.57
N PHE A 213 -10.81 6.82 3.34
CA PHE A 213 -11.72 7.96 3.40
C PHE A 213 -11.35 9.03 2.38
N VAL A 214 -12.27 9.98 2.19
CA VAL A 214 -12.05 11.23 1.48
C VAL A 214 -12.50 12.37 2.36
N SER A 215 -11.62 13.34 2.60
CA SER A 215 -11.98 14.59 3.26
C SER A 215 -12.46 15.62 2.25
N ARG A 216 -13.44 16.44 2.62
CA ARG A 216 -13.91 17.57 1.80
C ARG A 216 -12.77 18.48 1.40
N ARG A 217 -11.90 18.81 2.37
CA ARG A 217 -10.77 19.71 2.17
C ARG A 217 -9.79 19.18 1.13
N SER A 218 -9.45 17.89 1.18
CA SER A 218 -8.57 17.27 0.19
C SER A 218 -9.24 17.21 -1.19
N PHE A 219 -10.51 16.80 -1.24
CA PHE A 219 -11.28 16.69 -2.48
C PHE A 219 -11.28 17.99 -3.29
N TRP A 220 -11.52 19.13 -2.66
CA TRP A 220 -11.55 20.44 -3.34
C TRP A 220 -10.18 20.96 -3.80
N GLN A 221 -9.09 20.35 -3.34
CA GLN A 221 -7.73 20.65 -3.80
C GLN A 221 -7.25 19.71 -4.91
N LEU A 222 -8.06 18.70 -5.28
CA LEU A 222 -7.74 17.81 -6.38
C LEU A 222 -7.98 18.50 -7.73
N ASP A 223 -7.06 18.31 -8.67
CA ASP A 223 -7.24 18.78 -10.05
C ASP A 223 -8.30 17.91 -10.76
N PRO A 224 -9.47 18.47 -11.11
CA PRO A 224 -10.53 17.70 -11.76
C PRO A 224 -10.09 17.09 -13.09
N ARG A 225 -9.07 17.63 -13.78
CA ARG A 225 -8.56 17.12 -15.06
C ARG A 225 -7.93 15.72 -14.95
N VAL A 226 -7.50 15.33 -13.75
CA VAL A 226 -6.96 13.98 -13.49
C VAL A 226 -8.06 12.92 -13.59
N TYR A 227 -9.31 13.28 -13.24
CA TYR A 227 -10.43 12.35 -13.15
C TYR A 227 -11.46 12.55 -14.26
N LEU A 228 -11.73 13.80 -14.64
CA LEU A 228 -12.64 14.19 -15.71
C LEU A 228 -11.90 14.29 -17.05
N PHE A 229 -11.39 13.16 -17.55
CA PHE A 229 -10.72 13.10 -18.84
C PHE A 229 -11.67 12.55 -19.91
N THR A 230 -11.61 13.11 -21.12
CA THR A 230 -12.26 12.50 -22.27
C THR A 230 -11.48 11.26 -22.68
N LEU A 231 -12.16 10.11 -22.80
CA LEU A 231 -11.59 8.95 -23.49
C LEU A 231 -11.29 9.39 -24.92
N ALA A 232 -10.02 9.49 -25.29
CA ALA A 232 -9.64 9.91 -26.63
C ALA A 232 -10.31 8.97 -27.65
N PRO A 233 -11.00 9.49 -28.68
CA PRO A 233 -11.45 8.64 -29.77
C PRO A 233 -10.20 8.01 -30.41
N LEU A 234 -10.24 6.70 -30.66
CA LEU A 234 -9.22 6.04 -31.48
C LEU A 234 -9.13 6.80 -32.81
N GLN A 235 -8.00 7.46 -33.06
CA GLN A 235 -7.72 8.04 -34.37
C GLN A 235 -7.68 6.89 -35.37
N THR A 236 -8.76 6.71 -36.13
CA THR A 236 -8.81 5.72 -37.22
C THR A 236 -7.98 6.16 -38.43
N ASN A 237 -7.51 7.42 -38.49
CA ASN A 237 -6.77 8.02 -39.62
C ASN A 237 -5.52 8.81 -39.17
N SER A 238 -4.70 8.27 -38.25
CA SER A 238 -3.35 8.82 -38.07
C SER A 238 -2.40 8.24 -39.12
N PRO A 239 -1.60 9.05 -39.84
CA PRO A 239 -0.55 8.56 -40.75
C PRO A 239 0.63 7.91 -39.99
N TYR A 240 0.64 8.01 -38.66
CA TYR A 240 1.56 7.28 -37.80
C TYR A 240 0.87 6.02 -37.28
N PRO A 241 1.43 4.82 -37.46
CA PRO A 241 0.81 3.61 -36.98
C PRO A 241 0.70 3.66 -35.46
N ALA A 242 -0.53 3.72 -34.95
CA ALA A 242 -0.81 3.33 -33.58
C ALA A 242 -0.43 1.85 -33.48
N MET A 243 0.75 1.55 -32.91
CA MET A 243 1.18 0.19 -32.63
C MET A 243 0.10 -0.49 -31.77
N SER A 244 -0.72 -1.28 -32.44
CA SER A 244 -1.74 -2.12 -31.83
C SER A 244 -1.10 -3.46 -31.45
N PRO A 245 -1.60 -4.14 -30.39
CA PRO A 245 -1.00 -5.36 -29.88
C PRO A 245 -1.23 -6.49 -30.88
N ALA A 246 -0.12 -6.98 -31.45
CA ALA A 246 0.03 -8.24 -32.19
C ALA A 246 -1.24 -8.81 -32.87
N GLY A 247 -1.55 -8.30 -34.06
CA GLY A 247 -2.28 -9.07 -35.07
C GLY A 247 -1.29 -9.63 -36.09
N SER A 248 -1.00 -10.92 -36.05
CA SER A 248 -0.44 -11.64 -37.21
C SER A 248 -0.61 -13.16 -37.04
N ARG A 249 -1.60 -13.72 -37.74
CA ARG A 249 -1.55 -15.10 -38.24
C ARG A 249 -0.37 -15.22 -39.23
N PRO A 250 0.18 -16.42 -39.42
CA PRO A 250 0.47 -16.91 -40.76
C PRO A 250 -0.45 -18.07 -41.15
N ALA A 251 -0.66 -18.20 -42.45
CA ALA A 251 -1.58 -19.10 -43.13
C ALA A 251 -1.30 -20.60 -42.95
N SER A 252 -2.32 -21.42 -43.20
CA SER A 252 -2.25 -22.89 -43.32
C SER A 252 -1.36 -23.35 -44.51
N PRO A 253 -0.95 -24.64 -44.54
CA PRO A 253 -1.73 -25.59 -45.34
C PRO A 253 -1.97 -26.96 -44.68
N VAL A 254 -2.86 -27.70 -45.34
CA VAL A 254 -3.65 -28.90 -44.98
C VAL A 254 -2.86 -30.23 -45.11
N ARG A 255 -3.16 -31.28 -44.30
CA ARG A 255 -3.55 -32.64 -44.77
C ARG A 255 -3.91 -33.63 -43.63
N ASN A 256 -5.11 -34.21 -43.74
CA ASN A 256 -5.59 -35.54 -43.31
C ASN A 256 -5.06 -36.24 -42.04
N SER A 257 -5.97 -36.52 -41.10
CA SER A 257 -6.45 -37.88 -40.71
C SER A 257 -7.28 -37.75 -39.41
N GLN A 258 -8.62 -37.77 -39.51
CA GLN A 258 -9.49 -38.94 -39.29
C GLN A 258 -9.85 -39.20 -37.80
N ILE A 259 -11.17 -39.17 -37.53
CA ILE A 259 -11.95 -40.12 -36.69
C ILE A 259 -11.80 -39.90 -35.15
N HIS A 260 -12.81 -39.87 -34.26
CA HIS A 260 -14.18 -40.41 -34.15
C HIS A 260 -14.97 -39.56 -33.11
N GLU A 261 -16.31 -39.43 -33.30
CA GLU A 261 -17.42 -39.54 -32.31
C GLU A 261 -17.36 -38.85 -30.91
N GLU A 262 -18.44 -38.38 -30.28
CA GLU A 262 -19.84 -38.07 -30.58
C GLU A 262 -20.40 -37.49 -29.25
N ARG A 263 -21.22 -36.42 -29.30
CA ARG A 263 -22.50 -36.24 -28.56
C ARG A 263 -22.85 -34.77 -28.26
N SER A 264 -23.97 -34.44 -28.87
CA SER A 264 -24.94 -33.35 -28.72
C SER A 264 -25.25 -32.90 -27.28
N SER A 265 -25.36 -31.57 -27.09
CA SER A 265 -26.60 -30.76 -26.99
C SER A 265 -26.53 -29.71 -25.88
N THR A 266 -26.34 -28.45 -26.28
CA THR A 266 -26.67 -27.22 -25.55
C THR A 266 -28.21 -27.01 -25.48
N PRO A 267 -28.75 -26.26 -24.51
CA PRO A 267 -28.83 -24.80 -24.68
C PRO A 267 -28.51 -23.95 -23.43
N LEU A 268 -27.83 -22.83 -23.72
CA LEU A 268 -27.92 -21.47 -23.16
C LEU A 268 -28.07 -21.23 -21.64
N GLY A 269 -27.10 -20.47 -21.09
CA GLY A 269 -27.32 -19.53 -19.99
C GLY A 269 -26.05 -19.08 -19.26
N LEU A 270 -25.68 -17.80 -19.41
CA LEU A 270 -24.59 -17.06 -18.73
C LEU A 270 -23.14 -17.27 -19.23
N GLN A 271 -22.81 -16.60 -20.34
CA GLN A 271 -21.44 -16.20 -20.66
C GLN A 271 -21.41 -14.70 -20.95
N ALA A 272 -21.04 -13.88 -19.97
CA ALA A 272 -20.51 -12.53 -20.18
C ALA A 272 -19.84 -12.03 -18.89
N THR A 273 -18.60 -12.45 -18.64
CA THR A 273 -17.52 -11.70 -17.94
C THR A 273 -16.34 -12.64 -17.72
N ALA A 274 -15.45 -12.78 -18.72
CA ALA A 274 -14.05 -13.21 -18.57
C ALA A 274 -13.44 -13.55 -19.94
N GLN A 275 -13.23 -12.55 -20.81
CA GLN A 275 -12.41 -12.76 -22.00
C GLN A 275 -11.49 -11.57 -22.25
N SER A 276 -10.41 -11.52 -21.46
CA SER A 276 -9.09 -10.98 -21.85
C SER A 276 -8.01 -11.36 -20.83
N ALA A 277 -8.08 -12.60 -20.35
CA ALA A 277 -6.97 -13.27 -19.71
C ALA A 277 -7.10 -14.72 -20.14
N LEU A 278 -6.13 -15.23 -20.91
CA LEU A 278 -5.66 -16.62 -20.96
C LEU A 278 -4.93 -16.84 -22.30
N GLY A 279 -3.60 -16.80 -22.22
CA GLY A 279 -2.67 -17.22 -23.25
C GLY A 279 -1.28 -17.42 -22.63
N ALA A 280 -0.99 -18.66 -22.23
CA ALA A 280 0.31 -19.19 -21.80
C ALA A 280 0.92 -18.71 -20.46
N GLY A 281 0.49 -19.33 -19.36
CA GLY A 281 1.41 -20.23 -18.66
C GLY A 281 2.49 -19.69 -17.72
N HIS A 282 2.34 -18.56 -17.03
CA HIS A 282 3.02 -18.32 -15.73
C HIS A 282 2.15 -17.43 -14.83
N ARG A 283 1.60 -18.00 -13.75
CA ARG A 283 0.93 -17.23 -12.68
C ARG A 283 1.96 -16.37 -11.96
N ALA A 284 2.16 -15.12 -12.39
CA ALA A 284 2.87 -14.12 -11.61
C ALA A 284 1.93 -13.55 -10.54
N SER A 285 1.92 -14.15 -9.36
CA SER A 285 1.22 -13.65 -8.16
C SER A 285 1.87 -12.40 -7.53
N THR A 286 2.83 -11.76 -8.21
CA THR A 286 3.48 -10.52 -7.76
C THR A 286 3.27 -9.42 -8.81
N PRO A 287 3.12 -8.15 -8.38
CA PRO A 287 2.97 -7.05 -9.32
C PRO A 287 4.19 -6.99 -10.26
N PRO A 288 4.00 -6.52 -11.49
CA PRO A 288 5.10 -6.28 -12.41
C PRO A 288 6.16 -5.39 -11.74
N GLY A 289 7.45 -5.70 -11.95
CA GLY A 289 8.55 -4.91 -11.39
C GLY A 289 8.43 -3.41 -11.72
N PRO A 290 9.20 -2.53 -11.07
CA PRO A 290 9.01 -1.07 -11.12
C PRO A 290 9.05 -0.46 -12.54
N PHE A 291 9.57 -1.20 -13.53
CA PHE A 291 9.68 -0.78 -14.93
C PHE A 291 8.59 -1.35 -15.85
N HIS A 292 7.67 -2.18 -15.35
CA HIS A 292 6.67 -2.84 -16.19
C HIS A 292 5.30 -2.16 -16.06
N SER A 293 4.90 -1.44 -17.12
CA SER A 293 3.59 -0.80 -17.26
C SER A 293 2.79 -1.49 -18.36
N SER A 294 1.62 -2.04 -18.04
CA SER A 294 0.72 -2.65 -19.04
C SER A 294 0.10 -1.63 -19.99
N SER A 295 0.15 -0.33 -19.64
CA SER A 295 -0.27 0.78 -20.50
C SER A 295 0.90 1.39 -21.29
N HIS A 296 2.14 0.92 -21.07
CA HIS A 296 3.38 1.50 -21.60
C HIS A 296 3.59 3.00 -21.30
N LEU A 297 2.75 3.60 -20.46
CA LEU A 297 2.90 4.97 -20.00
C LEU A 297 3.36 4.96 -18.54
N PRO A 298 4.41 5.74 -18.16
CA PRO A 298 4.68 6.06 -16.77
C PRO A 298 3.44 6.71 -16.18
N THR A 299 2.85 6.09 -15.17
CA THR A 299 1.68 6.67 -14.50
C THR A 299 2.17 7.54 -13.35
N PHE A 300 2.72 8.71 -13.68
CA PHE A 300 3.00 9.75 -12.69
C PHE A 300 1.71 10.48 -12.37
N TYR A 301 1.31 10.47 -11.10
CA TYR A 301 0.25 11.33 -10.58
C TYR A 301 0.88 12.44 -9.76
N PRO A 302 0.32 13.66 -9.79
CA PRO A 302 0.79 14.72 -8.91
C PRO A 302 0.67 14.28 -7.44
N PRO A 303 1.55 14.75 -6.53
CA PRO A 303 1.40 14.49 -5.12
C PRO A 303 0.00 14.90 -4.63
N PRO A 304 -0.68 14.06 -3.82
CA PRO A 304 -1.99 14.42 -3.30
C PRO A 304 -1.91 15.63 -2.37
N PRO A 305 -3.01 16.39 -2.22
CA PRO A 305 -3.10 17.46 -1.24
C PRO A 305 -2.69 16.97 0.15
N CYS A 306 -1.84 17.75 0.82
CA CYS A 306 -1.31 17.36 2.13
C CYS A 306 -2.43 17.35 3.18
N GLN A 307 -2.66 16.18 3.77
CA GLN A 307 -3.55 15.99 4.90
C GLN A 307 -2.72 15.68 6.14
N TYR A 308 -3.27 16.00 7.32
CA TYR A 308 -2.59 15.84 8.58
C TYR A 308 -3.38 14.92 9.50
N THR A 309 -2.64 14.12 10.27
CA THR A 309 -3.16 13.33 11.37
C THR A 309 -2.31 13.58 12.61
N SER A 310 -2.72 13.02 13.75
CA SER A 310 -1.97 13.09 14.99
C SER A 310 -1.80 11.68 15.56
N THR A 311 -0.55 11.25 15.73
CA THR A 311 -0.21 10.01 16.45
C THR A 311 0.73 10.36 17.61
N ASN A 312 0.56 9.70 18.76
CA ASN A 312 1.37 9.96 19.97
C ASN A 312 1.47 11.46 20.34
N ASN A 313 0.35 12.18 20.24
CA ASN A 313 0.26 13.63 20.46
C ASN A 313 1.12 14.50 19.53
N MET A 314 1.59 13.94 18.41
CA MET A 314 2.35 14.68 17.41
C MET A 314 1.58 14.79 16.11
N ARG A 315 1.40 16.04 15.64
CA ARG A 315 0.79 16.33 14.35
C ARG A 315 1.80 16.13 13.22
N HIS A 316 1.49 15.26 12.27
CA HIS A 316 2.32 14.99 11.10
C HIS A 316 1.46 14.76 9.84
N PRO A 317 2.03 14.87 8.64
CA PRO A 317 1.32 14.48 7.42
C PRO A 317 0.88 13.03 7.47
N ILE A 318 -0.27 12.72 6.86
CA ILE A 318 -0.66 11.33 6.62
C ILE A 318 0.42 10.67 5.76
N ARG A 319 0.95 9.54 6.23
CA ARG A 319 2.04 8.82 5.59
C ARG A 319 1.48 7.86 4.53
N PRO A 320 2.11 7.76 3.35
CA PRO A 320 1.70 6.76 2.37
C PRO A 320 1.91 5.36 2.93
N LYS A 321 1.02 4.43 2.59
CA LYS A 321 1.18 3.04 2.99
C LYS A 321 2.48 2.45 2.39
N PRO A 322 3.34 1.79 3.19
CA PRO A 322 4.53 1.15 2.69
C PRO A 322 4.24 0.04 1.66
N PRO A 323 5.24 -0.40 0.87
CA PRO A 323 5.13 -1.62 0.07
C PRO A 323 4.84 -2.84 0.95
N ARG A 324 4.26 -3.87 0.36
CA ARG A 324 3.88 -5.09 1.09
C ARG A 324 5.11 -5.90 1.48
N GLN A 325 4.93 -6.80 2.46
CA GLN A 325 5.97 -7.74 2.86
C GLN A 325 6.56 -8.48 1.64
N GLY A 326 7.90 -8.54 1.57
CA GLY A 326 8.63 -9.16 0.47
C GLY A 326 8.66 -8.38 -0.85
N GLU A 327 7.88 -7.29 -0.98
CA GLU A 327 7.84 -6.48 -2.20
C GLU A 327 9.14 -5.68 -2.37
N THR A 328 9.76 -5.82 -3.55
CA THR A 328 10.96 -5.06 -3.92
C THR A 328 10.55 -3.68 -4.42
N PHE A 329 10.94 -2.64 -3.70
CA PHE A 329 10.59 -1.25 -4.00
C PHE A 329 11.74 -0.45 -4.62
N TYR A 330 12.95 -1.01 -4.63
CA TYR A 330 14.12 -0.37 -5.21
C TYR A 330 15.02 -1.41 -5.86
N THR A 331 15.52 -1.14 -7.06
CA THR A 331 16.50 -1.99 -7.76
C THR A 331 17.38 -1.13 -8.65
N ARG A 332 18.68 -1.42 -8.67
CA ARG A 332 19.67 -0.76 -9.51
C ARG A 332 20.81 -1.71 -9.87
N TYR A 333 21.27 -1.66 -11.12
CA TYR A 333 22.57 -2.20 -11.49
C TYR A 333 23.71 -1.27 -11.05
N VAL A 334 24.74 -1.82 -10.39
CA VAL A 334 25.89 -1.09 -9.85
C VAL A 334 27.13 -1.50 -10.66
N PRO A 335 27.51 -0.73 -11.71
CA PRO A 335 28.64 -1.06 -12.57
C PRO A 335 29.96 -1.35 -11.84
N SER A 336 30.29 -0.60 -10.78
CA SER A 336 31.57 -0.78 -10.06
C SER A 336 31.67 -2.11 -9.32
N LEU A 337 30.54 -2.71 -8.99
CA LEU A 337 30.46 -4.02 -8.36
C LEU A 337 30.11 -5.12 -9.37
N GLY A 338 29.59 -4.75 -10.54
CA GLY A 338 29.04 -5.68 -11.52
C GLY A 338 27.78 -6.40 -11.01
N GLN A 339 27.05 -5.85 -10.04
CA GLN A 339 25.93 -6.52 -9.36
C GLN A 339 24.65 -5.68 -9.35
N TYR A 340 23.49 -6.32 -9.23
CA TYR A 340 22.25 -5.61 -8.90
C TYR A 340 22.10 -5.43 -7.39
N LEU A 341 21.91 -4.20 -6.93
CA LEU A 341 21.45 -3.89 -5.58
C LEU A 341 19.92 -3.74 -5.59
N SER A 342 19.24 -4.38 -4.65
CA SER A 342 17.81 -4.22 -4.44
C SER A 342 17.44 -4.10 -2.97
N PHE A 343 16.35 -3.40 -2.69
CA PHE A 343 15.72 -3.34 -1.36
C PHE A 343 14.28 -3.84 -1.43
N ARG A 344 13.93 -4.69 -0.48
CA ARG A 344 12.57 -5.20 -0.30
C ARG A 344 12.12 -5.04 1.14
N VAL A 345 10.82 -4.96 1.36
CA VAL A 345 10.27 -4.99 2.72
C VAL A 345 10.49 -6.38 3.33
N ALA A 346 10.88 -6.42 4.60
CA ALA A 346 11.04 -7.68 5.34
C ALA A 346 9.70 -8.41 5.48
N SER A 347 9.71 -9.71 5.74
CA SER A 347 8.52 -10.55 5.73
C SER A 347 8.49 -11.60 6.84
N LEU A 348 7.31 -11.81 7.42
CA LEU A 348 6.99 -12.91 8.34
C LEU A 348 6.66 -14.22 7.61
N SER A 349 6.86 -14.29 6.29
CA SER A 349 6.65 -15.50 5.50
C SER A 349 7.41 -16.69 6.11
N LYS A 350 6.68 -17.80 6.31
CA LYS A 350 7.27 -19.08 6.74
C LYS A 350 8.09 -19.78 5.65
N ARG A 351 8.25 -19.13 4.49
CA ARG A 351 9.08 -19.59 3.37
C ARG A 351 10.05 -18.49 2.95
N PRO A 352 11.26 -18.85 2.49
CA PRO A 352 12.20 -17.89 1.92
C PRO A 352 11.56 -17.05 0.80
N ILE A 353 11.90 -15.76 0.76
CA ILE A 353 11.36 -14.84 -0.24
C ILE A 353 12.09 -15.08 -1.57
N VAL A 354 11.33 -15.48 -2.59
CA VAL A 354 11.87 -15.72 -3.93
C VAL A 354 12.19 -14.38 -4.60
N TYR A 355 13.47 -14.15 -4.88
CA TYR A 355 13.89 -13.01 -5.67
C TYR A 355 13.47 -13.17 -7.13
N ARG A 356 12.76 -12.18 -7.67
CA ARG A 356 12.28 -12.14 -9.08
C ARG A 356 12.90 -10.99 -9.88
N GLY A 357 13.89 -10.32 -9.32
CA GLY A 357 14.59 -9.23 -9.99
C GLY A 357 15.65 -9.71 -10.97
N PRO A 358 16.30 -8.77 -11.67
CA PRO A 358 17.41 -9.08 -12.56
C PRO A 358 18.65 -9.56 -11.77
N PHE A 359 19.43 -10.45 -12.38
CA PHE A 359 20.72 -10.90 -11.87
C PHE A 359 21.85 -10.36 -12.75
N SER A 360 23.01 -10.12 -12.14
CA SER A 360 24.22 -9.82 -12.89
C SER A 360 24.76 -11.05 -13.63
N GLN A 361 25.42 -10.81 -14.76
CA GLN A 361 26.18 -11.83 -15.47
C GLN A 361 27.59 -11.84 -14.88
N HIS A 362 27.97 -12.90 -14.18
CA HIS A 362 29.39 -13.14 -13.89
C HIS A 362 30.03 -13.73 -15.16
N ASP A 363 31.10 -13.10 -15.66
CA ASP A 363 31.85 -13.56 -16.82
C ASP A 363 32.16 -15.07 -16.71
N GLY A 364 31.60 -15.87 -17.62
CA GLY A 364 31.89 -17.30 -17.77
C GLY A 364 30.82 -18.29 -17.26
N ALA A 365 29.76 -17.85 -16.59
CA ALA A 365 28.65 -18.73 -16.19
C ALA A 365 27.49 -18.68 -17.21
N ASP A 366 27.00 -19.85 -17.66
CA ASP A 366 25.89 -19.95 -18.61
C ASP A 366 24.63 -19.26 -18.02
N PRO A 367 24.04 -18.25 -18.70
CA PRO A 367 22.96 -17.39 -18.17
C PRO A 367 21.73 -18.15 -17.68
N MET A 368 21.54 -19.37 -18.17
CA MET A 368 20.43 -20.22 -17.77
C MET A 368 20.76 -21.10 -16.55
N GLN A 369 22.01 -21.21 -16.11
CA GLN A 369 22.42 -22.04 -14.96
C GLN A 369 22.35 -21.28 -13.63
N SER A 370 23.01 -20.13 -13.45
CA SER A 370 23.05 -19.46 -12.12
C SER A 370 21.66 -18.99 -11.65
N GLY A 371 20.88 -18.39 -12.56
CA GLY A 371 19.50 -17.99 -12.30
C GLY A 371 18.59 -19.19 -12.07
N ARG A 372 18.78 -20.31 -12.80
CA ARG A 372 18.04 -21.55 -12.54
C ARG A 372 18.48 -22.21 -11.24
N ASP A 373 19.74 -22.18 -10.85
CA ASP A 373 20.22 -22.88 -9.64
C ASP A 373 19.69 -22.20 -8.39
N ILE A 374 19.67 -20.87 -8.34
CA ILE A 374 19.04 -20.11 -7.24
C ILE A 374 17.50 -20.23 -7.29
N SER A 375 16.89 -20.13 -8.48
CA SER A 375 15.43 -20.30 -8.63
C SER A 375 14.96 -21.73 -8.35
N ARG A 376 15.77 -22.74 -8.66
CA ARG A 376 15.49 -24.17 -8.44
C ARG A 376 15.79 -24.55 -6.99
N ALA A 377 16.82 -23.99 -6.36
CA ALA A 377 17.02 -24.11 -4.92
C ALA A 377 15.83 -23.54 -4.13
N THR A 378 15.30 -22.38 -4.54
CA THR A 378 14.13 -21.75 -3.89
C THR A 378 12.80 -22.45 -4.25
N ALA A 379 12.65 -23.03 -5.44
CA ALA A 379 11.46 -23.80 -5.84
C ALA A 379 11.44 -25.26 -5.34
N SER A 380 12.58 -25.83 -4.94
CA SER A 380 12.72 -27.25 -4.56
C SER A 380 11.97 -27.68 -3.30
N TYR A 381 11.36 -26.75 -2.54
CA TYR A 381 10.54 -27.08 -1.38
C TYR A 381 9.14 -27.63 -1.72
N SER A 382 8.81 -27.81 -3.01
CA SER A 382 7.50 -28.27 -3.47
C SER A 382 7.43 -29.74 -3.90
N ALA A 383 8.52 -30.51 -3.81
CA ALA A 383 8.51 -31.95 -4.13
C ALA A 383 9.34 -32.78 -3.13
N PRO A 384 8.88 -33.97 -2.71
CA PRO A 384 9.71 -34.88 -1.93
C PRO A 384 10.80 -35.46 -2.85
N LYS A 385 12.08 -35.26 -2.52
CA LYS A 385 13.20 -35.90 -3.22
C LYS A 385 14.14 -36.60 -2.24
N VAL A 386 14.49 -37.82 -2.63
CA VAL A 386 15.44 -38.72 -1.97
C VAL A 386 16.86 -38.14 -2.11
N PRO A 387 17.69 -38.10 -1.05
CA PRO A 387 19.03 -37.53 -1.10
C PRO A 387 19.97 -38.41 -1.94
N THR A 388 20.86 -37.79 -2.72
CA THR A 388 22.00 -38.47 -3.37
C THR A 388 23.32 -38.03 -2.71
N ILE A 389 24.32 -38.91 -2.69
CA ILE A 389 25.58 -38.83 -1.92
C ILE A 389 26.43 -37.57 -2.16
N GLY A 390 26.16 -36.76 -3.19
CA GLY A 390 26.85 -35.48 -3.43
C GLY A 390 26.33 -34.28 -2.64
N ASP A 391 25.25 -34.43 -1.87
CA ASP A 391 24.57 -33.35 -1.11
C ASP A 391 25.05 -33.22 0.35
N LEU A 392 26.14 -33.92 0.73
CA LEU A 392 26.59 -34.11 2.11
C LEU A 392 27.66 -33.11 2.60
N THR A 393 27.48 -31.82 2.32
CA THR A 393 28.09 -30.73 3.13
C THR A 393 26.97 -29.97 3.83
N VAL A 394 26.51 -30.53 4.96
CA VAL A 394 25.46 -29.93 5.80
C VAL A 394 25.87 -28.52 6.28
N GLU A 395 27.18 -28.26 6.43
CA GLU A 395 27.69 -26.95 6.88
C GLU A 395 27.55 -25.81 5.86
N GLU A 396 27.55 -26.09 4.55
CA GLU A 396 27.40 -25.03 3.53
C GLU A 396 25.93 -24.59 3.38
N ARG A 397 24.97 -25.47 3.66
CA ARG A 397 23.53 -25.18 3.54
C ARG A 397 23.02 -24.16 4.56
N ASP A 398 23.55 -24.17 5.79
CA ASP A 398 23.11 -23.26 6.88
C ASP A 398 23.65 -21.84 6.75
N SER A 399 24.64 -21.60 5.87
CA SER A 399 25.25 -20.29 5.70
C SER A 399 24.58 -19.40 4.64
N ASP A 400 23.85 -19.99 3.70
CA ASP A 400 23.27 -19.29 2.55
C ASP A 400 21.95 -18.57 2.89
N THR A 401 22.07 -17.26 3.13
CA THR A 401 20.94 -16.37 3.41
C THR A 401 19.85 -16.37 2.33
N ALA A 402 20.14 -16.74 1.08
CA ALA A 402 19.11 -16.79 0.03
C ALA A 402 18.09 -17.93 0.25
N ARG A 403 18.39 -18.90 1.13
CA ARG A 403 17.53 -20.04 1.45
C ARG A 403 16.84 -19.92 2.80
N MET A 404 17.03 -18.81 3.51
CA MET A 404 16.47 -18.57 4.84
C MET A 404 15.24 -17.65 4.75
N THR A 405 14.33 -17.79 5.71
CA THR A 405 13.28 -16.80 5.98
C THR A 405 13.88 -15.53 6.60
N ASP A 406 13.20 -14.40 6.53
CA ASP A 406 13.74 -13.16 7.11
C ASP A 406 13.89 -13.24 8.64
N VAL A 407 13.04 -14.01 9.32
CA VAL A 407 13.16 -14.27 10.76
C VAL A 407 14.45 -15.04 11.06
N GLU A 408 14.77 -16.08 10.29
CA GLU A 408 16.02 -16.84 10.45
C GLU A 408 17.25 -15.99 10.11
N ILE A 409 17.17 -15.16 9.06
CA ILE A 409 18.23 -14.23 8.67
C ILE A 409 18.50 -13.22 9.81
N LEU A 410 17.44 -12.62 10.36
CA LEU A 410 17.57 -11.68 11.49
C LEU A 410 18.11 -12.37 12.73
N HIS A 411 17.65 -13.58 13.04
CA HIS A 411 18.17 -14.37 14.15
C HIS A 411 19.67 -14.66 13.97
N LYS A 412 20.11 -15.07 12.78
CA LYS A 412 21.53 -15.26 12.45
C LYS A 412 22.32 -13.97 12.64
N TRP A 413 21.86 -12.86 12.07
CA TRP A 413 22.60 -11.60 12.08
C TRP A 413 22.64 -10.93 13.46
N MET A 414 21.53 -10.88 14.19
CA MET A 414 21.46 -10.20 15.48
C MET A 414 22.24 -10.93 16.60
N ASN A 415 22.48 -12.23 16.43
CA ASN A 415 23.30 -13.03 17.34
C ASN A 415 24.79 -13.05 16.97
N ASP A 416 25.21 -12.43 15.85
CA ASP A 416 26.64 -12.19 15.57
C ASP A 416 27.18 -11.18 16.62
N PRO A 417 28.20 -11.52 17.44
CA PRO A 417 28.73 -10.64 18.49
C PRO A 417 29.08 -9.22 18.02
N ARG A 418 29.50 -9.07 16.75
CA ARG A 418 29.81 -7.77 16.15
C ARG A 418 28.56 -6.93 15.95
N VAL A 419 27.48 -7.55 15.51
CA VAL A 419 26.18 -6.89 15.29
C VAL A 419 25.55 -6.57 16.62
N SER A 420 25.52 -7.56 17.52
CA SER A 420 24.86 -7.46 18.81
C SER A 420 25.48 -6.37 19.70
N HIS A 421 26.79 -6.16 19.61
CA HIS A 421 27.49 -5.05 20.27
C HIS A 421 26.91 -3.67 19.92
N SER A 422 26.36 -3.50 18.72
CA SER A 422 25.81 -2.22 18.24
C SER A 422 24.29 -2.14 18.37
N TRP A 423 23.57 -3.24 18.11
CA TRP A 423 22.11 -3.28 18.02
C TRP A 423 21.42 -3.77 19.31
N GLY A 424 22.02 -4.70 20.04
CA GLY A 424 21.47 -5.21 21.30
C GLY A 424 20.25 -6.15 21.17
N GLU A 425 19.92 -6.63 19.96
CA GLU A 425 18.73 -7.46 19.67
C GLU A 425 19.03 -8.98 19.61
N GLN A 426 20.07 -9.42 20.32
CA GLN A 426 20.41 -10.84 20.47
C GLN A 426 19.35 -11.58 21.30
N GLY A 427 19.09 -12.84 20.97
CA GLY A 427 18.04 -13.60 21.63
C GLY A 427 17.58 -14.81 20.82
N PRO A 428 16.66 -15.62 21.38
CA PRO A 428 16.09 -16.78 20.70
C PRO A 428 15.20 -16.34 19.51
N ILE A 429 14.97 -17.22 18.54
CA ILE A 429 14.27 -16.90 17.27
C ILE A 429 12.90 -16.22 17.47
N GLU A 430 12.19 -16.52 18.55
CA GLU A 430 10.91 -15.89 18.90
C GLU A 430 11.08 -14.39 19.15
N HIS A 431 12.22 -13.96 19.70
CA HIS A 431 12.57 -12.55 19.87
C HIS A 431 12.64 -11.85 18.52
N GLN A 432 13.26 -12.44 17.50
CA GLN A 432 13.34 -11.83 16.17
C GLN A 432 12.01 -11.88 15.41
N GLU A 433 11.18 -12.90 15.65
CA GLU A 433 9.81 -12.89 15.12
C GLU A 433 9.01 -11.72 15.72
N GLN A 434 9.10 -11.49 17.04
CA GLN A 434 8.44 -10.36 17.70
C GLN A 434 9.03 -9.03 17.25
N PHE A 435 10.36 -8.89 17.19
CA PHE A 435 11.04 -7.70 16.66
C PHE A 435 10.51 -7.33 15.27
N LEU A 436 10.41 -8.31 14.36
CA LEU A 436 9.91 -8.07 13.02
C LEU A 436 8.41 -7.74 13.00
N LYS A 437 7.58 -8.39 13.84
CA LYS A 437 6.16 -8.03 14.01
C LYS A 437 5.99 -6.58 14.43
N HIS A 438 6.77 -6.09 15.40
CA HIS A 438 6.75 -4.69 15.83
C HIS A 438 7.19 -3.74 14.71
N GLY A 439 8.21 -4.10 13.94
CA GLY A 439 8.63 -3.33 12.78
C GLY A 439 7.53 -3.21 11.71
N LEU A 440 6.82 -4.31 11.43
CA LEU A 440 5.77 -4.37 10.42
C LEU A 440 4.47 -3.65 10.81
N THR A 441 4.19 -3.53 12.12
CA THR A 441 3.04 -2.77 12.66
C THR A 441 3.39 -1.35 13.06
N SER A 442 4.63 -0.92 12.86
CA SER A 442 5.02 0.48 13.04
C SER A 442 4.35 1.36 12.00
N ARG A 443 3.78 2.49 12.44
CA ARG A 443 3.15 3.49 11.54
C ARG A 443 4.16 4.45 10.93
N HIS A 444 5.34 4.60 11.53
CA HIS A 444 6.32 5.59 11.10
C HIS A 444 7.60 4.98 10.50
N SER A 445 7.75 3.66 10.55
CA SER A 445 8.93 2.95 10.06
C SER A 445 8.55 1.75 9.20
N MET A 446 9.45 1.35 8.31
CA MET A 446 9.33 0.08 7.59
C MET A 446 10.63 -0.72 7.68
N PRO A 447 10.56 -2.03 7.98
CA PRO A 447 11.71 -2.93 8.00
C PRO A 447 12.08 -3.38 6.57
N VAL A 448 13.36 -3.33 6.25
CA VAL A 448 13.88 -3.52 4.89
C VAL A 448 15.04 -4.51 4.88
N ILE A 449 15.03 -5.41 3.89
CA ILE A 449 16.14 -6.30 3.57
C ILE A 449 16.83 -5.79 2.30
N GLY A 450 18.15 -5.58 2.37
CA GLY A 450 18.98 -5.32 1.20
C GLY A 450 19.51 -6.62 0.62
N CYS A 451 19.51 -6.71 -0.71
CA CYS A 451 20.06 -7.85 -1.46
C CYS A 451 21.02 -7.38 -2.55
N PHE A 452 22.10 -8.14 -2.76
CA PHE A 452 22.93 -8.08 -3.96
C PHE A 452 22.68 -9.33 -4.80
N ASP A 453 22.26 -9.16 -6.06
CA ASP A 453 21.87 -10.26 -6.96
C ASP A 453 20.95 -11.28 -6.26
N GLY A 454 19.96 -10.77 -5.53
CA GLY A 454 19.00 -11.57 -4.78
C GLY A 454 19.49 -12.12 -3.43
N LYS A 455 20.80 -12.16 -3.13
CA LYS A 455 21.33 -12.62 -1.84
C LYS A 455 21.15 -11.55 -0.74
N PRO A 456 20.37 -11.82 0.33
CA PRO A 456 20.23 -10.89 1.45
C PRO A 456 21.57 -10.61 2.15
N PHE A 457 21.84 -9.36 2.51
CA PHE A 457 23.11 -8.99 3.16
C PHE A 457 22.98 -8.08 4.38
N GLY A 458 21.90 -7.31 4.46
CA GLY A 458 21.70 -6.31 5.50
C GLY A 458 20.24 -6.02 5.79
N PHE A 459 20.00 -5.55 7.00
CA PHE A 459 18.71 -5.09 7.49
C PHE A 459 18.75 -3.57 7.69
N PHE A 460 17.67 -2.91 7.32
CA PHE A 460 17.54 -1.47 7.39
C PHE A 460 16.16 -1.09 7.88
N GLU A 461 16.05 0.05 8.55
CA GLU A 461 14.77 0.68 8.85
C GLU A 461 14.77 2.05 8.21
N ILE A 462 13.70 2.37 7.46
CA ILE A 462 13.53 3.69 6.86
C ILE A 462 12.31 4.33 7.52
N TYR A 463 12.53 5.35 8.34
CA TYR A 463 11.48 5.91 9.20
C TYR A 463 11.25 7.40 8.95
N TRP A 464 10.13 7.91 9.43
CA TRP A 464 9.81 9.34 9.50
C TRP A 464 10.32 9.88 10.83
N VAL A 465 11.27 10.82 10.79
CA VAL A 465 11.95 11.29 12.02
C VAL A 465 10.97 11.96 12.95
N LYS A 466 10.00 12.70 12.40
CA LYS A 466 9.03 13.48 13.17
C LYS A 466 8.31 12.58 14.17
N GLU A 467 7.75 11.46 13.72
CA GLU A 467 7.08 10.50 14.60
C GLU A 467 8.04 9.62 15.44
N ASP A 468 9.35 9.65 15.19
CA ASP A 468 10.31 8.83 15.90
C ASP A 468 10.70 9.44 17.27
N ARG A 469 11.18 8.58 18.19
CA ARG A 469 11.71 8.99 19.49
C ARG A 469 12.84 10.02 19.34
N LEU A 470 13.63 9.94 18.26
CA LEU A 470 14.68 10.92 17.97
C LEU A 470 14.14 12.36 17.96
N ALA A 471 12.95 12.62 17.42
CA ALA A 471 12.41 13.98 17.33
C ALA A 471 12.24 14.67 18.70
N GLN A 472 11.99 13.90 19.76
CA GLN A 472 11.85 14.44 21.12
C GLN A 472 13.14 15.10 21.63
N TYR A 473 14.29 14.68 21.12
CA TYR A 473 15.62 15.21 21.47
C TYR A 473 16.08 16.33 20.53
N LEU A 474 15.33 16.58 19.45
CA LEU A 474 15.65 17.59 18.44
C LEU A 474 14.89 18.91 18.60
N GLY A 475 14.08 19.05 19.66
CA GLY A 475 13.52 20.36 20.06
C GLY A 475 12.62 21.03 19.02
N GLY A 476 11.99 20.25 18.13
CA GLY A 476 11.11 20.78 17.08
C GLY A 476 11.80 21.15 15.76
N GLU A 477 13.11 20.91 15.62
CA GLU A 477 13.88 21.16 14.37
C GLU A 477 13.62 20.12 13.25
N VAL A 478 12.65 19.22 13.44
CA VAL A 478 12.36 18.14 12.50
C VAL A 478 11.23 18.55 11.57
N ALA A 479 11.50 18.55 10.27
CA ALA A 479 10.49 18.87 9.27
C ALA A 479 9.52 17.70 9.05
N ASP A 480 8.36 18.05 8.48
CA ASP A 480 7.26 17.12 8.20
C ASP A 480 7.65 15.92 7.32
N TRP A 481 8.74 15.99 6.53
CA TRP A 481 9.17 14.92 5.61
C TRP A 481 10.60 14.43 5.84
N ASP A 482 11.21 14.79 6.97
CA ASP A 482 12.54 14.29 7.30
C ASP A 482 12.51 12.78 7.54
N ARG A 483 13.50 12.09 6.97
CA ARG A 483 13.63 10.63 7.05
C ARG A 483 14.82 10.25 7.93
N GLY A 484 14.75 9.08 8.53
CA GLY A 484 15.86 8.50 9.28
C GLY A 484 16.17 7.09 8.80
N LEU A 485 17.39 6.65 9.07
CA LEU A 485 17.88 5.33 8.70
C LEU A 485 18.50 4.63 9.91
N HIS A 486 18.03 3.43 10.23
CA HIS A 486 18.82 2.45 10.98
C HIS A 486 19.38 1.41 10.03
N VAL A 487 20.62 1.00 10.25
CA VAL A 487 21.35 0.16 9.28
C VAL A 487 22.13 -0.93 9.99
N LEU A 488 22.14 -2.11 9.36
CA LEU A 488 22.84 -3.29 9.82
C LEU A 488 23.31 -4.08 8.61
N VAL A 489 24.61 -4.42 8.59
CA VAL A 489 25.16 -5.39 7.64
C VAL A 489 25.49 -6.67 8.38
N GLY A 490 24.73 -7.71 8.09
CA GLY A 490 24.87 -9.01 8.71
C GLY A 490 25.98 -9.83 8.06
N GLU A 491 25.96 -9.92 6.74
CA GLU A 491 26.91 -10.75 5.98
C GLU A 491 28.28 -10.08 5.82
N GLN A 492 29.36 -10.84 6.07
CA GLN A 492 30.72 -10.31 6.06
C GLN A 492 31.20 -9.91 4.64
N ASP A 493 30.85 -10.72 3.64
CA ASP A 493 31.23 -10.53 2.23
C ASP A 493 30.74 -9.20 1.62
N PHE A 494 29.72 -8.60 2.26
CA PHE A 494 29.08 -7.38 1.78
C PHE A 494 29.52 -6.12 2.54
N ARG A 495 30.59 -6.21 3.33
CA ARG A 495 31.18 -5.08 4.05
C ARG A 495 32.31 -4.43 3.26
N GLY A 496 32.69 -3.24 3.72
CA GLY A 496 33.83 -2.49 3.20
C GLY A 496 33.43 -1.14 2.61
N PRO A 497 34.40 -0.22 2.45
CA PRO A 497 34.16 1.14 1.95
C PRO A 497 33.49 1.17 0.58
N HIS A 498 33.86 0.24 -0.30
CA HIS A 498 33.33 0.13 -1.66
C HIS A 498 31.84 -0.25 -1.69
N ARG A 499 31.34 -1.04 -0.73
CA ARG A 499 29.92 -1.43 -0.66
C ARG A 499 29.07 -0.48 0.16
N ILE A 500 29.55 0.04 1.29
CA ILE A 500 28.77 0.99 2.11
C ILE A 500 28.40 2.25 1.34
N LYS A 501 29.35 2.79 0.56
CA LYS A 501 29.08 3.96 -0.28
C LYS A 501 27.92 3.67 -1.25
N VAL A 502 27.86 2.46 -1.82
CA VAL A 502 26.82 2.05 -2.77
C VAL A 502 25.46 1.92 -2.10
N TRP A 503 25.34 1.08 -1.06
CA TRP A 503 24.02 0.82 -0.47
C TRP A 503 23.48 2.01 0.33
N LEU A 504 24.34 2.81 0.98
CA LEU A 504 23.89 3.99 1.73
C LEU A 504 23.37 5.07 0.77
N ASN A 505 24.07 5.33 -0.35
CA ASN A 505 23.58 6.23 -1.39
C ASN A 505 22.28 5.74 -2.03
N ALA A 506 22.10 4.42 -2.15
CA ALA A 506 20.87 3.87 -2.70
C ALA A 506 19.67 4.06 -1.76
N LEU A 507 19.85 3.93 -0.43
CA LEU A 507 18.82 4.27 0.56
C LEU A 507 18.47 5.76 0.52
N LEU A 508 19.48 6.64 0.47
CA LEU A 508 19.27 8.09 0.30
C LEU A 508 18.49 8.40 -0.96
N HIS A 509 18.91 7.82 -2.09
CA HIS A 509 18.23 8.00 -3.36
C HIS A 509 16.77 7.53 -3.30
N PHE A 510 16.48 6.41 -2.64
CA PHE A 510 15.11 6.00 -2.39
C PHE A 510 14.33 7.05 -1.58
N CYS A 511 14.89 7.56 -0.48
CA CYS A 511 14.25 8.63 0.30
C CYS A 511 13.90 9.83 -0.58
N TRP A 512 14.82 10.25 -1.45
CA TRP A 512 14.62 11.38 -2.37
C TRP A 512 13.53 11.14 -3.41
N LEU A 513 13.42 9.92 -3.93
CA LEU A 513 12.42 9.51 -4.92
C LEU A 513 11.04 9.27 -4.31
N SER A 514 10.99 8.78 -3.06
CA SER A 514 9.74 8.41 -2.39
C SER A 514 8.83 9.62 -2.13
N ASP A 515 9.40 10.76 -1.75
CA ASP A 515 8.69 12.03 -1.62
C ASP A 515 9.63 13.21 -1.92
N SER A 516 9.25 14.03 -2.90
CA SER A 516 10.02 15.22 -3.29
C SER A 516 10.21 16.23 -2.16
N ARG A 517 9.35 16.21 -1.13
CA ARG A 517 9.40 17.11 0.03
C ARG A 517 10.40 16.67 1.10
N THR A 518 10.91 15.44 1.03
CA THR A 518 11.97 14.97 1.91
C THR A 518 13.25 15.75 1.62
N ASN A 519 13.68 16.57 2.57
CA ASN A 519 14.83 17.47 2.42
C ASN A 519 16.03 17.08 3.28
N VAL A 520 15.81 16.32 4.36
CA VAL A 520 16.87 15.82 5.24
C VAL A 520 16.71 14.32 5.48
N VAL A 521 17.83 13.59 5.44
CA VAL A 521 17.94 12.24 5.97
C VAL A 521 18.88 12.25 7.17
N MET A 522 18.50 11.59 8.26
CA MET A 522 19.23 11.56 9.53
C MET A 522 19.72 10.15 9.88
N MET A 523 20.82 10.09 10.62
CA MET A 523 21.31 8.88 11.29
C MET A 523 21.94 9.25 12.64
N GLU A 524 21.81 8.36 13.63
CA GLU A 524 22.27 8.56 15.00
C GLU A 524 23.19 7.41 15.49
N PRO A 525 24.32 7.15 14.81
CA PRO A 525 25.27 6.14 15.27
C PRO A 525 25.86 6.50 16.64
N ARG A 526 26.16 5.49 17.46
CA ARG A 526 26.88 5.66 18.73
C ARG A 526 28.20 6.40 18.51
N VAL A 527 28.62 7.20 19.49
CA VAL A 527 29.86 8.00 19.40
C VAL A 527 31.14 7.17 19.23
N ASP A 528 31.16 5.95 19.76
CA ASP A 528 32.26 5.01 19.64
C ASP A 528 32.31 4.29 18.28
N ASN A 529 31.24 4.37 17.46
CA ASN A 529 31.23 3.83 16.11
C ASN A 529 31.87 4.81 15.10
N VAL A 530 33.14 5.10 15.32
CA VAL A 530 33.95 6.04 14.52
C VAL A 530 33.97 5.63 13.04
N LYS A 531 33.93 4.33 12.75
CA LYS A 531 33.94 3.80 11.38
C LYS A 531 32.67 4.17 10.62
N LEU A 532 31.49 3.98 11.23
CA LEU A 532 30.22 4.37 10.61
C LEU A 532 30.11 5.87 10.45
N ARG A 533 30.55 6.67 11.44
CA ARG A 533 30.64 8.14 11.32
C ARG A 533 31.43 8.56 10.08
N LYS A 534 32.65 8.04 9.92
CA LYS A 534 33.52 8.35 8.76
C LYS A 534 32.89 7.95 7.43
N TYR A 535 32.18 6.81 7.38
CA TYR A 535 31.47 6.41 6.16
C TYR A 535 30.28 7.32 5.84
N CYS A 536 29.55 7.79 6.85
CA CYS A 536 28.49 8.78 6.64
C CYS A 536 29.07 10.09 6.08
N GLU A 537 30.18 10.57 6.66
CA GLU A 537 30.91 11.77 6.17
C GLU A 537 31.35 11.62 4.70
N GLN A 538 31.85 10.44 4.31
CA GLN A 538 32.25 10.15 2.93
C GLN A 538 31.07 10.08 1.94
N VAL A 539 29.85 9.86 2.42
CA VAL A 539 28.62 9.86 1.61
C VAL A 539 27.94 11.24 1.60
N GLY A 540 28.50 12.22 2.33
CA GLY A 540 28.02 13.61 2.35
C GLY A 540 27.19 13.99 3.58
N PHE A 541 27.09 13.11 4.58
CA PHE A 541 26.51 13.52 5.86
C PHE A 541 27.47 14.46 6.60
N TYR A 542 26.93 15.48 7.26
CA TYR A 542 27.66 16.26 8.24
C TYR A 542 27.22 15.85 9.65
N ARG A 543 28.15 15.90 10.60
CA ARG A 543 27.85 15.75 12.02
C ARG A 543 27.35 17.08 12.56
N GLU A 544 26.09 17.15 12.95
CA GLU A 544 25.50 18.37 13.50
C GLU A 544 25.90 18.57 14.96
N ARG A 545 25.60 17.58 15.81
CA ARG A 545 25.92 17.60 17.24
C ARG A 545 25.90 16.18 17.81
N GLU A 546 26.18 16.05 19.10
CA GLU A 546 25.88 14.83 19.84
C GLU A 546 24.53 14.94 20.53
N VAL A 547 23.84 13.81 20.65
CA VAL A 547 22.56 13.69 21.32
C VAL A 547 22.65 12.56 22.34
N SER A 548 22.23 12.85 23.57
CA SER A 548 22.15 11.89 24.66
C SER A 548 20.78 11.22 24.66
N LEU A 549 20.74 9.98 24.17
CA LEU A 549 19.56 9.12 24.23
C LEU A 549 19.64 8.24 25.49
N PRO A 550 18.51 7.75 26.03
CA PRO A 550 18.51 7.01 27.30
C PRO A 550 19.42 5.77 27.32
N HIS A 551 19.68 5.20 26.15
CA HIS A 551 20.47 3.98 25.97
C HIS A 551 21.82 4.19 25.28
N LYS A 552 22.13 5.41 24.78
CA LYS A 552 23.40 5.70 24.07
C LYS A 552 23.69 7.20 23.93
N GLN A 553 24.98 7.53 23.89
CA GLN A 553 25.47 8.80 23.33
C GLN A 553 25.67 8.65 21.81
N SER A 554 25.04 9.51 21.01
CA SER A 554 25.01 9.37 19.54
C SER A 554 25.54 10.60 18.82
N ASN A 555 26.22 10.40 17.69
CA ASN A 555 26.49 11.46 16.73
C ASN A 555 25.23 11.66 15.87
N LEU A 556 24.61 12.84 15.91
CA LEU A 556 23.53 13.18 14.98
C LEU A 556 24.15 13.58 13.64
N MET A 557 23.99 12.70 12.66
CA MET A 557 24.43 12.87 11.28
C MET A 557 23.24 13.29 10.42
N LYS A 558 23.40 14.34 9.61
CA LYS A 558 22.38 14.81 8.67
C LYS A 558 22.96 14.90 7.27
N ILE A 559 22.16 14.60 6.26
CA ILE A 559 22.43 14.96 4.87
C ILE A 559 21.22 15.68 4.29
N ARG A 560 21.46 16.83 3.67
CA ARG A 560 20.42 17.60 2.98
C ARG A 560 20.33 17.16 1.53
N ARG A 561 19.14 17.18 0.94
CA ARG A 561 18.91 16.84 -0.48
C ARG A 561 19.84 17.62 -1.40
N GLU A 562 20.07 18.91 -1.12
CA GLU A 562 20.95 19.80 -1.91
C GLU A 562 22.44 19.41 -1.86
N ALA A 563 22.88 18.73 -0.80
CA ALA A 563 24.26 18.28 -0.64
C ALA A 563 24.51 16.91 -1.27
N TRP A 564 23.44 16.19 -1.65
CA TRP A 564 23.54 14.90 -2.32
C TRP A 564 23.60 15.10 -3.83
N GLU A 565 24.73 14.75 -4.44
CA GLU A 565 24.95 15.00 -5.88
C GLU A 565 24.33 13.92 -6.76
N ALA A 566 24.69 12.66 -6.51
CA ALA A 566 24.33 11.55 -7.37
C ALA A 566 24.48 10.22 -6.62
N PRO A 567 23.86 9.15 -7.13
CA PRO A 567 24.06 7.84 -6.56
C PRO A 567 25.45 7.29 -6.86
N ALA A 568 26.01 6.54 -5.91
CA ALA A 568 27.21 5.74 -6.15
C ALA A 568 26.90 4.59 -7.12
N LEU A 569 27.76 4.44 -8.13
CA LEU A 569 27.67 3.47 -9.21
C LEU A 569 28.74 2.40 -9.11
#